data_AF-A0A1T4YK08-F1
#
_entry.id   AF-A0A1T4YK08-F1
#
_cell.length_a   1.000
_cell.length_b   1.000
_cell.length_c   1.000
_cell.angle_alpha   90.00
_cell.angle_beta   90.00
_cell.angle_gamma   90.00
#
_symmetry.space_group_name_H-M   'P 1'
#
loop_
_entity.id
_entity.type
_entity.pdbx_description
1 polymer ?
#
loop_
_entity_poly.entity_id
_entity_poly.type
_entity_poly.pdbx_seq_one_letter_code
_entity_poly.pdbx_strand_id
1 'polypeptide(L)'
;MFWKQFLIIFALTAISLVIFYYIRATILVKYKINKNYFLAILIILFILPLLFSKQYASQQWISYIQVLLVSLTFLSYMEIARINKAEKNKPVIGRPKAKPSRIKDKESK
;
A
#
# COMPACT_ATOMS: atom_id res chain seq x y z
N MET A 1 -8.66 -25.99 22.31
CA MET A 1 -7.53 -25.67 21.40
C MET A 1 -7.85 -24.52 20.46
N PHE A 2 -8.99 -24.56 19.76
CA PHE A 2 -9.45 -23.52 18.83
C PHE A 2 -9.40 -22.08 19.38
N TRP A 3 -9.99 -21.83 20.55
CA TRP A 3 -10.02 -20.50 21.17
C TRP A 3 -8.63 -19.87 21.39
N LYS A 4 -7.63 -20.68 21.73
CA LYS A 4 -6.25 -20.19 21.90
C LYS A 4 -5.64 -19.77 20.57
N GLN A 5 -5.80 -20.57 19.53
CA GLN A 5 -5.31 -20.25 18.18
C GLN A 5 -5.99 -19.01 17.61
N PHE A 6 -7.31 -18.89 17.81
CA PHE A 6 -8.07 -17.71 17.42
C PHE A 6 -7.54 -16.44 18.09
N LEU A 7 -7.32 -16.47 19.41
CA LEU A 7 -6.76 -15.32 20.14
C LEU A 7 -5.35 -14.95 19.67
N ILE A 8 -4.50 -15.93 19.34
CA ILE A 8 -3.15 -15.68 18.81
C ILE A 8 -3.23 -14.99 17.45
N ILE A 9 -4.07 -15.49 16.54
CA ILE A 9 -4.25 -14.88 15.21
C ILE A 9 -4.82 -13.46 15.36
N PHE A 10 -5.81 -13.28 16.22
CA PHE A 10 -6.39 -11.97 16.50
C PHE A 10 -5.33 -10.99 17.03
N ALA A 11 -4.51 -11.41 17.99
CA ALA A 11 -3.41 -10.60 18.51
C ALA A 11 -2.39 -10.25 17.41
N LEU A 12 -2.00 -11.21 16.56
CA LEU A 12 -1.10 -10.96 15.42
C LEU A 12 -1.70 -9.95 14.44
N THR A 13 -2.99 -10.04 14.14
CA THR A 13 -3.65 -9.06 13.26
C THR A 13 -3.68 -7.67 13.88
N ALA A 14 -3.97 -7.56 15.18
CA ALA A 14 -3.92 -6.28 15.89
C ALA A 14 -2.51 -5.68 15.88
N ILE A 15 -1.47 -6.49 16.13
CA ILE A 15 -0.06 -6.08 16.03
C ILE A 15 0.27 -5.59 14.61
N SER A 16 -0.21 -6.31 13.58
CA SER A 16 0.02 -5.92 12.19
C SER A 16 -0.58 -4.55 11.86
N LEU A 17 -1.74 -4.19 12.44
CA LEU A 17 -2.35 -2.87 12.27
C LEU A 17 -1.50 -1.76 12.90
N VAL A 18 -0.95 -2.01 14.09
CA VAL A 18 -0.05 -1.07 14.76
C VAL A 18 1.20 -0.82 13.91
N ILE A 19 1.87 -1.89 13.47
CA ILE A 19 3.05 -1.80 12.61
C ILE A 19 2.71 -1.09 11.29
N PHE A 20 1.57 -1.44 10.68
CA PHE A 20 1.10 -0.82 9.45
C PHE A 20 0.89 0.69 9.59
N TYR A 21 0.37 1.15 10.73
CA TYR A 21 0.20 2.57 11.01
C TYR A 21 1.53 3.34 10.91
N TYR A 22 2.61 2.77 11.46
CA TYR A 22 3.96 3.35 11.34
C TYR A 22 4.50 3.31 9.90
N ILE A 23 4.36 2.18 9.20
CA ILE A 23 4.80 2.02 7.79
C ILE A 23 4.08 3.04 6.89
N ARG A 24 2.79 3.24 7.12
CA ARG A 24 1.97 4.20 6.39
C ARG A 24 2.51 5.62 6.51
N ALA A 25 2.74 6.07 7.75
CA ALA A 25 3.19 7.43 8.03
C ALA A 25 4.62 7.70 7.52
N THR A 26 5.51 6.71 7.63
CA THR A 26 6.93 6.88 7.31
C THR A 26 7.26 6.62 5.84
N ILE A 27 6.66 5.59 5.24
CA ILE A 27 7.04 5.08 3.93
C ILE A 27 5.95 5.36 2.90
N LEU A 28 4.72 4.88 3.11
CA LEU A 28 3.70 4.85 2.05
C LEU A 28 3.18 6.24 1.65
N VAL A 29 3.03 7.15 2.60
CA VAL A 29 2.57 8.53 2.32
C VAL A 29 3.73 9.39 1.80
N LYS A 30 4.95 9.15 2.29
CA LYS A 30 6.13 9.96 1.96
C LYS A 30 6.69 9.62 0.58
N TYR A 31 6.74 8.33 0.22
CA TYR A 31 7.30 7.85 -1.03
C TYR A 31 6.18 7.39 -1.95
N LYS A 32 6.16 7.88 -3.20
CA LYS A 32 5.19 7.49 -4.24
C LYS A 32 5.53 6.11 -4.82
N ILE A 33 5.40 5.07 -4.00
CA ILE A 33 5.76 3.70 -4.38
C ILE A 33 4.69 3.12 -5.31
N ASN A 34 5.13 2.38 -6.34
CA ASN A 34 4.22 1.68 -7.25
C ASN A 34 3.55 0.50 -6.54
N LYS A 35 2.21 0.41 -6.63
CA LYS A 35 1.41 -0.68 -6.06
C LYS A 35 1.84 -2.07 -6.55
N ASN A 36 2.40 -2.17 -7.76
CA ASN A 36 2.74 -3.44 -8.38
C ASN A 36 3.84 -4.19 -7.62
N TYR A 37 4.74 -3.48 -6.92
CA TYR A 37 5.77 -4.12 -6.08
C TYR A 37 5.14 -4.89 -4.92
N PHE A 38 4.19 -4.29 -4.22
CA PHE A 38 3.48 -4.96 -3.12
C PHE A 38 2.66 -6.15 -3.62
N LEU A 39 2.04 -6.03 -4.79
CA LEU A 39 1.30 -7.15 -5.40
C LEU A 39 2.22 -8.32 -5.74
N ALA A 40 3.39 -8.05 -6.34
CA ALA A 40 4.38 -9.09 -6.63
C ALA A 40 4.87 -9.80 -5.36
N ILE A 41 5.19 -9.03 -4.31
CA ILE A 41 5.59 -9.58 -3.01
C ILE A 41 4.46 -10.44 -2.40
N LEU A 42 3.21 -10.00 -2.50
CA LEU A 42 2.06 -10.75 -2.00
C LEU A 42 1.94 -12.12 -2.67
N ILE A 43 2.08 -12.17 -4.01
CA ILE A 43 2.03 -13.42 -4.77
C ILE A 43 3.14 -14.38 -4.32
N ILE A 44 4.37 -13.87 -4.15
CA ILE A 44 5.50 -14.67 -3.67
C ILE A 44 5.21 -15.23 -2.27
N LEU A 45 4.68 -14.40 -1.37
CA LEU A 45 4.28 -14.82 -0.03
C LEU A 45 3.20 -15.92 -0.10
N PHE A 46 2.23 -15.84 -1.00
CA PHE A 46 1.22 -16.91 -1.14
C PHE A 46 1.79 -18.25 -1.62
N ILE A 47 2.85 -18.23 -2.43
CA ILE A 47 3.48 -19.45 -2.98
C ILE A 47 4.44 -20.10 -1.96
N LEU A 48 5.06 -19.32 -1.07
CA LEU A 48 6.05 -19.80 -0.10
C LEU A 48 5.59 -20.99 0.76
N PRO A 49 4.37 -20.99 1.35
CA PRO A 49 3.88 -22.13 2.14
C PRO A 49 3.73 -23.42 1.33
N LEU A 50 3.43 -23.33 0.03
CA LEU A 50 3.30 -24.49 -0.85
C LEU A 50 4.67 -25.14 -1.12
N LEU A 51 5.68 -24.32 -1.37
CA LEU A 51 7.05 -24.78 -1.65
C LEU A 51 7.75 -25.34 -0.39
N PHE A 52 7.49 -24.75 0.78
CA PHE A 52 8.16 -25.08 2.03
C PHE A 52 7.23 -25.73 3.06
N SER A 53 6.22 -26.48 2.62
CA SER A 53 5.18 -27.06 3.47
C SER A 53 5.72 -27.84 4.70
N LYS A 54 6.83 -28.56 4.54
CA LYS A 54 7.48 -29.31 5.63
C LYS A 54 8.01 -28.40 6.74
N GLN A 55 8.60 -27.27 6.39
CA GLN A 55 9.14 -26.29 7.33
C GLN A 55 8.01 -25.60 8.10
N TYR A 56 6.91 -25.26 7.42
CA TYR A 56 5.73 -24.68 8.03
C TYR A 56 5.03 -25.64 9.01
N ALA A 57 5.04 -26.95 8.72
CA ALA A 57 4.52 -27.97 9.61
C ALA A 57 5.43 -28.21 10.84
N SER A 58 6.75 -28.16 10.65
CA SER A 58 7.74 -28.37 11.72
C SER A 58 7.83 -27.17 12.68
N GLN A 59 7.69 -25.95 12.15
CA GLN A 59 7.94 -24.73 12.90
C GLN A 59 6.74 -23.78 12.83
N GLN A 60 5.88 -23.85 13.85
CA GLN A 60 4.64 -23.05 13.92
C GLN A 60 4.88 -21.53 13.85
N TRP A 61 6.02 -21.05 14.38
CA TRP A 61 6.36 -19.63 14.36
C TRP A 61 6.52 -19.07 12.94
N ILE A 62 6.97 -19.88 11.97
CA ILE A 62 7.07 -19.48 10.56
C ILE A 62 5.68 -19.11 10.03
N SER A 63 4.66 -19.90 10.37
CA SER A 63 3.28 -19.62 9.97
C SER A 63 2.78 -18.30 10.54
N TYR A 64 3.14 -17.96 11.79
CA TYR A 64 2.77 -16.69 12.40
C TYR A 64 3.46 -15.49 11.74
N ILE A 65 4.75 -15.60 11.43
CA ILE A 65 5.47 -14.56 10.68
C ILE A 65 4.88 -14.39 9.29
N GLN A 66 4.52 -15.49 8.63
CA GLN A 66 3.90 -15.46 7.31
C GLN A 66 2.57 -14.69 7.32
N VAL A 67 1.70 -14.97 8.30
CA VAL A 67 0.44 -14.23 8.49
C VAL A 67 0.71 -12.73 8.69
N LEU A 68 1.72 -12.38 9.49
CA LEU A 68 2.07 -10.99 9.74
C LEU A 68 2.57 -10.30 8.46
N LEU A 69 3.47 -10.93 7.71
CA LEU A 69 4.00 -10.41 6.45
C LEU A 69 2.91 -10.23 5.40
N VAL A 70 2.05 -11.23 5.22
CA VAL A 70 0.91 -11.16 4.28
C VAL A 70 -0.04 -10.03 4.68
N SER A 71 -0.37 -9.90 5.98
CA SER A 71 -1.25 -8.84 6.46
C SER A 71 -0.66 -7.44 6.20
N LEU A 72 0.63 -7.22 6.51
CA LEU A 72 1.29 -5.94 6.29
C LEU A 72 1.41 -5.56 4.81
N THR A 73 1.79 -6.52 3.97
CA THR A 73 1.94 -6.29 2.52
C THR A 73 0.58 -6.03 1.87
N PHE A 74 -0.46 -6.76 2.29
CA PHE A 74 -1.83 -6.54 1.83
C PHE A 74 -2.37 -5.15 2.22
N LEU A 75 -2.25 -4.77 3.51
CA LEU A 75 -2.67 -3.45 3.98
C LEU A 75 -1.94 -2.33 3.24
N SER A 76 -0.63 -2.50 3.01
CA SER A 76 0.18 -1.54 2.24
C SER A 76 -0.28 -1.42 0.79
N TYR A 77 -0.59 -2.55 0.13
CA TYR A 77 -1.15 -2.55 -1.21
C TYR A 77 -2.48 -1.78 -1.28
N MET A 78 -3.40 -2.08 -0.36
CA MET A 78 -4.72 -1.45 -0.30
C MET A 78 -4.63 0.05 -0.09
N GLU A 79 -3.73 0.51 0.79
CA GLU A 79 -3.54 1.93 1.06
C GLU A 79 -2.96 2.66 -0.15
N ILE A 80 -1.95 2.10 -0.82
CA ILE A 80 -1.41 2.70 -2.06
C ILE A 80 -2.48 2.73 -3.15
N ALA A 81 -3.27 1.66 -3.31
CA ALA A 81 -4.37 1.64 -4.27
C ALA A 81 -5.40 2.74 -3.99
N ARG A 82 -5.71 2.97 -2.70
CA ARG A 82 -6.58 4.06 -2.26
C ARG A 82 -5.98 5.44 -2.56
N ILE A 83 -4.70 5.66 -2.23
CA ILE A 83 -3.99 6.91 -2.50
C ILE A 83 -4.02 7.22 -4.00
N ASN A 84 -3.65 6.25 -4.85
CA ASN A 84 -3.64 6.41 -6.30
C ASN A 84 -5.03 6.74 -6.87
N LYS A 85 -6.08 6.11 -6.34
CA LYS A 85 -7.47 6.42 -6.72
C LYS A 85 -7.86 7.84 -6.32
N ALA A 86 -7.47 8.28 -5.12
CA ALA A 86 -7.72 9.65 -4.66
C ALA A 86 -6.99 10.68 -5.52
N GLU A 87 -5.74 10.42 -5.94
CA GLU A 87 -5.00 11.30 -6.84
C GLU A 87 -5.64 11.41 -8.23
N LYS A 88 -6.12 10.29 -8.79
CA LYS A 88 -6.81 10.29 -10.08
C LYS A 88 -8.12 11.11 -10.06
N ASN A 89 -8.79 11.15 -8.92
CA ASN A 89 -10.06 11.86 -8.74
C ASN A 89 -9.89 13.33 -8.29
N LYS A 90 -8.65 13.85 -8.20
CA LYS A 90 -8.44 15.25 -7.83
C LYS A 90 -9.09 16.16 -8.89
N PRO A 91 -9.91 17.15 -8.48
CA PRO A 91 -10.51 18.09 -9.43
C PRO A 91 -9.40 18.82 -10.18
N VAL A 92 -9.57 19.00 -11.49
CA VAL A 92 -8.66 19.81 -12.29
C VAL A 92 -8.78 21.25 -11.80
N ILE A 93 -7.82 21.70 -11.02
CA ILE A 93 -7.73 23.11 -10.60
C ILE A 93 -7.48 23.92 -11.86
N GLY A 94 -8.52 24.61 -12.35
CA GLY A 94 -8.41 25.55 -13.45
C GLY A 94 -7.45 26.66 -13.05
N ARG A 95 -6.22 26.62 -13.54
CA ARG A 95 -5.29 27.73 -13.36
C ARG A 95 -5.86 28.94 -14.11
N PRO A 96 -5.83 30.15 -13.54
CA PRO A 96 -6.26 31.34 -14.26
C PRO A 96 -5.40 31.46 -15.52
N LYS A 97 -6.05 31.45 -16.70
CA LYS A 97 -5.35 31.76 -17.95
C LYS A 97 -4.89 33.21 -17.91
N ALA A 98 -3.67 33.46 -18.38
CA ALA A 98 -3.17 34.81 -18.55
C ALA A 98 -4.10 35.59 -19.50
N LYS A 99 -4.37 36.85 -19.18
CA LYS A 99 -5.12 37.75 -20.05
C LYS A 99 -4.39 37.84 -21.40
N PRO A 100 -5.08 37.67 -22.55
CA PRO A 100 -4.42 37.81 -23.84
C PRO A 100 -3.81 39.22 -23.94
N SER A 101 -2.54 39.26 -24.37
CA SER A 101 -1.86 40.51 -24.74
C SER A 101 -2.66 41.17 -25.85
N ARG A 102 -3.19 42.38 -25.61
CA ARG A 102 -3.69 43.23 -26.68
C ARG A 102 -2.47 43.85 -27.36
N ILE A 103 -2.08 43.30 -28.50
CA ILE A 103 -1.19 43.99 -29.43
C ILE A 103 -1.95 45.26 -29.84
N LYS A 104 -1.43 46.43 -29.46
CA LYS A 104 -1.83 47.69 -30.08
C LYS A 104 -1.11 47.73 -31.41
N ASP A 105 -1.84 47.54 -32.51
CA ASP A 105 -1.32 47.88 -33.82
C ASP A 105 -0.87 49.34 -33.78
N LYS A 106 0.45 49.56 -33.84
CA LYS A 106 0.99 50.89 -34.08
C LYS A 106 0.77 51.13 -35.57
N GLU A 107 -0.11 52.07 -35.87
CA GLU A 107 -0.38 52.58 -37.22
C GLU A 107 0.94 52.77 -37.99
N SER A 108 0.95 52.21 -39.20
CA SER A 108 1.94 52.48 -40.23
C SER A 108 2.08 53.98 -40.45
N LYS A 109 3.29 54.50 -40.28
CA LYS A 109 3.75 55.74 -40.90
C LYS A 109 4.88 55.41 -41.85
#